data_AF-A0A3D2SX37-F1
#
_entry.id   AF-A0A3D2SX37-F1
#
_cell.length_a   1.000
_cell.length_b   1.000
_cell.length_c   1.000
_cell.angle_alpha   90.00
_cell.angle_beta   90.00
_cell.angle_gamma   90.00
#
_symmetry.space_group_name_H-M   'P 1'
#
loop_
_entity.id
_entity.type
_entity.pdbx_description
1 polymer ?
#
loop_
_entity_poly.entity_id
_entity_poly.type
_entity_poly.pdbx_seq_one_letter_code
_entity_poly.pdbx_strand_id
1 'polypeptide(L)'
;EDGTIRADSSKEALGGLNPAFDKDGSVTAGTSSPLTDGATAVLICSEEYADKHKLPKLARIKSVAVAGCNAEIMGIGPVPATKKALERAGVKIEDIDLVELNEAF
;
A
#
# COMPACT_ATOMS: atom_id res chain seq x y z
N GLU A 1 -12.69 -11.76 9.02
CA GLU A 1 -12.35 -12.67 7.91
C GLU A 1 -12.50 -11.87 6.64
N ASP A 2 -11.49 -11.88 5.77
CA ASP A 2 -11.47 -11.05 4.57
C ASP A 2 -12.23 -11.76 3.43
N GLY A 3 -13.33 -11.16 2.99
CA GLY A 3 -14.28 -11.81 2.06
C GLY A 3 -13.87 -11.78 0.58
N THR A 4 -12.79 -11.08 0.25
CA THR A 4 -12.34 -10.86 -1.13
C THR A 4 -11.29 -11.86 -1.61
N ILE A 5 -10.76 -12.69 -0.71
CA ILE A 5 -9.78 -13.71 -1.07
C ILE A 5 -10.44 -14.77 -1.98
N ARG A 6 -9.75 -15.14 -3.07
CA ARG A 6 -10.16 -16.17 -4.03
C ARG A 6 -9.03 -17.19 -4.17
N ALA A 7 -9.04 -18.19 -3.29
CA ALA A 7 -7.95 -19.17 -3.17
C ALA A 7 -7.82 -20.09 -4.41
N ASP A 8 -8.84 -20.16 -5.24
CA ASP A 8 -8.92 -20.93 -6.48
C ASP A 8 -8.47 -20.14 -7.73
N SER A 9 -7.91 -18.94 -7.55
CA SER A 9 -7.42 -18.10 -8.66
C SER A 9 -6.37 -18.84 -9.49
N SER A 10 -6.50 -18.77 -10.82
CA SER A 10 -5.55 -19.36 -11.78
C SER A 10 -5.22 -18.37 -12.90
N LYS A 11 -4.09 -18.60 -13.58
CA LYS A 11 -3.68 -17.76 -14.72
C LYS A 11 -4.70 -17.86 -15.86
N GLU A 12 -5.26 -19.04 -16.07
CA GLU A 12 -6.25 -19.32 -17.11
C GLU A 12 -7.56 -18.58 -16.83
N ALA A 13 -8.02 -18.58 -15.58
CA ALA A 13 -9.23 -17.87 -15.19
C ALA A 13 -9.05 -16.34 -15.31
N LEU A 14 -7.92 -15.81 -14.82
CA LEU A 14 -7.60 -14.38 -14.91
C LEU A 14 -7.44 -13.92 -16.37
N GLY A 15 -6.80 -14.73 -17.21
CA GLY A 15 -6.62 -14.43 -18.64
C GLY A 15 -7.90 -14.46 -19.46
N GLY A 16 -8.97 -15.09 -18.96
CA GLY A 16 -10.29 -15.11 -19.59
C GLY A 16 -11.19 -13.93 -19.21
N LEU A 17 -10.76 -13.04 -18.30
CA LEU A 17 -11.57 -11.90 -17.87
C LEU A 17 -11.59 -10.80 -18.94
N ASN A 18 -12.76 -10.20 -19.12
CA ASN A 18 -12.90 -9.04 -20.00
C ASN A 18 -12.22 -7.80 -19.39
N PRO A 19 -11.58 -6.95 -20.21
CA PRO A 19 -11.10 -5.64 -19.77
C PRO A 19 -12.21 -4.79 -19.15
N ALA A 20 -11.90 -4.09 -18.06
CA ALA A 20 -12.88 -3.37 -17.24
C ALA A 20 -13.11 -1.91 -17.68
N PHE A 21 -12.13 -1.28 -18.34
CA PHE A 21 -12.15 0.16 -18.63
C PHE A 21 -12.08 0.50 -20.12
N ASP A 22 -11.22 -0.20 -20.88
CA ASP A 22 -11.02 -0.01 -22.31
C ASP A 22 -11.11 -1.37 -23.01
N LYS A 23 -11.79 -1.43 -24.16
CA LYS A 23 -11.97 -2.66 -24.95
C LYS A 23 -10.63 -3.26 -25.38
N ASP A 24 -9.65 -2.42 -25.66
CA ASP A 24 -8.31 -2.83 -26.09
C ASP A 24 -7.30 -2.77 -24.92
N GLY A 25 -7.79 -2.59 -23.69
CA GLY A 25 -6.97 -2.47 -22.48
C GLY A 25 -6.59 -3.82 -21.85
N SER A 26 -5.73 -3.76 -20.83
CA SER A 26 -5.24 -4.95 -20.11
C SER A 26 -5.81 -5.11 -18.70
N VAL A 27 -6.41 -4.06 -18.14
CA VAL A 27 -6.88 -4.05 -16.74
C VAL A 27 -8.23 -4.76 -16.65
N THR A 28 -8.32 -5.76 -15.78
CA THR A 28 -9.54 -6.54 -15.53
C THR A 28 -9.93 -6.45 -14.05
N ALA A 29 -11.14 -6.91 -13.72
CA ALA A 29 -11.56 -7.00 -12.32
C ALA A 29 -10.67 -7.92 -11.46
N GLY A 30 -9.94 -8.87 -12.07
CA GLY A 30 -9.02 -9.76 -11.36
C GLY A 30 -7.60 -9.18 -11.19
N THR A 31 -7.28 -8.10 -11.90
CA THR A 31 -6.01 -7.36 -11.80
C THR A 31 -6.28 -5.95 -11.27
N SER A 32 -7.18 -5.82 -10.32
CA SER A 32 -7.58 -4.57 -9.71
C SER A 32 -8.06 -4.84 -8.31
N SER A 33 -7.87 -3.85 -7.44
CA SER A 33 -8.41 -3.93 -6.07
C SER A 33 -9.94 -4.03 -6.09
N PRO A 34 -10.53 -4.91 -5.26
CA PRO A 34 -11.98 -5.00 -5.13
C PRO A 34 -12.53 -3.80 -4.35
N LEU A 35 -13.80 -3.46 -4.62
CA LEU A 35 -14.54 -2.56 -3.73
C LEU A 35 -14.79 -3.28 -2.40
N THR A 36 -14.37 -2.65 -1.30
CA THR A 36 -14.42 -3.22 0.04
C THR A 36 -14.93 -2.20 1.05
N ASP A 37 -15.57 -2.71 2.10
CA ASP A 37 -15.97 -1.93 3.27
C ASP A 37 -15.13 -2.39 4.47
N GLY A 38 -14.57 -1.43 5.21
CA GLY A 38 -13.72 -1.74 6.36
C GLY A 38 -13.31 -0.51 7.16
N ALA A 39 -12.79 -0.75 8.37
CA ALA A 39 -12.24 0.30 9.23
C ALA A 39 -10.98 -0.22 9.93
N THR A 40 -10.02 0.68 10.15
CA THR A 40 -8.81 0.41 10.93
C THR A 40 -8.50 1.60 11.83
N ALA A 41 -7.82 1.36 12.94
CA ALA A 41 -7.40 2.39 13.88
C ALA A 41 -6.03 2.06 14.46
N VAL A 42 -5.21 3.11 14.65
CA VAL A 42 -3.91 3.03 15.31
C VAL A 42 -3.82 4.09 16.39
N LEU A 43 -3.26 3.73 17.56
CA LEU A 43 -2.94 4.69 18.61
C LEU A 43 -1.53 5.22 18.38
N ILE A 44 -1.39 6.53 18.17
CA ILE A 44 -0.11 7.20 17.99
C ILE A 44 0.12 8.16 19.16
N CYS A 45 1.30 8.09 19.77
CA CYS A 45 1.72 9.00 20.82
C CYS A 45 3.24 9.26 20.74
N SER A 46 3.73 10.24 21.50
CA SER A 46 5.16 10.41 21.68
C SER A 46 5.75 9.26 22.48
N GLU A 47 7.03 8.96 22.25
CA GLU A 47 7.74 7.92 23.00
C GLU A 47 7.78 8.23 24.50
N GLU A 48 7.99 9.50 24.88
CA GLU A 48 7.96 9.93 26.28
C GLU A 48 6.60 9.65 26.94
N TYR A 49 5.50 9.91 26.24
CA TYR A 49 4.17 9.62 26.75
C TYR A 49 3.98 8.12 26.93
N ALA A 50 4.37 7.32 25.92
CA ALA A 50 4.33 5.86 26.02
C ALA A 50 5.13 5.34 27.20
N ASP A 51 6.34 5.85 27.42
CA ASP A 51 7.22 5.43 28.53
C ASP A 51 6.64 5.82 29.89
N LYS A 52 6.18 7.08 30.04
CA LYS A 52 5.54 7.59 31.27
C LYS A 52 4.32 6.75 31.66
N HIS A 53 3.52 6.36 30.68
CA HIS A 53 2.30 5.59 30.87
C HIS A 53 2.50 4.07 30.72
N LYS A 54 3.75 3.61 30.55
CA LYS A 54 4.13 2.20 30.39
C LYS A 54 3.33 1.49 29.28
N LEU A 55 3.07 2.18 28.19
CA LEU A 55 2.36 1.63 27.03
C LEU A 55 3.30 0.74 26.20
N PRO A 56 2.84 -0.41 25.69
CA PRO A 56 3.61 -1.23 24.76
C PRO A 56 3.84 -0.48 23.44
N LYS A 57 5.08 -0.44 22.97
CA LYS A 57 5.47 0.22 21.71
C LYS A 57 5.66 -0.84 20.62
N LEU A 58 4.80 -0.83 19.60
CA LEU A 58 4.88 -1.80 18.49
C LEU A 58 5.88 -1.38 17.41
N ALA A 59 5.95 -0.08 17.11
CA ALA A 59 6.82 0.45 16.06
C ALA A 59 7.12 1.94 16.32
N ARG A 60 8.08 2.48 15.57
CA ARG A 60 8.38 3.92 15.52
C ARG A 60 8.23 4.42 14.09
N ILE A 61 7.56 5.56 13.91
CA ILE A 61 7.48 6.24 12.62
C ILE A 61 8.79 7.01 12.39
N LYS A 62 9.67 6.48 11.54
CA LYS A 62 10.99 7.11 11.27
C LYS A 62 10.87 8.33 10.35
N SER A 63 9.95 8.28 9.38
CA SER A 63 9.66 9.41 8.49
C SER A 63 8.30 9.23 7.81
N VAL A 64 7.76 10.32 7.27
CA VAL A 64 6.61 10.33 6.35
C VAL A 64 6.91 11.30 5.21
N ALA A 65 6.45 10.98 4.01
CA ALA A 65 6.58 11.87 2.86
C ALA A 65 5.34 11.83 1.96
N VAL A 66 5.09 12.96 1.32
CA VAL A 66 4.09 13.13 0.27
C VAL A 66 4.79 13.76 -0.93
N ALA A 67 4.43 13.29 -2.13
CA ALA A 67 4.91 13.78 -3.41
C ALA A 67 3.77 13.74 -4.43
N GLY A 68 3.74 14.74 -5.33
CA GLY A 68 2.80 14.77 -6.45
C GLY A 68 3.39 14.12 -7.71
N CYS A 69 2.51 13.66 -8.59
CA CYS A 69 2.82 13.25 -9.96
C CYS A 69 1.67 13.64 -10.88
N ASN A 70 1.82 13.43 -12.19
CA ASN A 70 0.76 13.73 -13.15
C ASN A 70 -0.44 12.80 -12.92
N ALA A 71 -1.65 13.36 -12.99
CA ALA A 71 -2.90 12.62 -12.73
C ALA A 71 -3.07 11.42 -13.67
N GLU A 72 -2.64 11.53 -14.93
CA GLU A 72 -2.72 10.48 -15.95
C GLU A 72 -1.90 9.23 -15.61
N ILE A 73 -0.90 9.34 -14.74
CA ILE A 73 0.00 8.25 -14.34
C ILE A 73 0.06 8.10 -12.82
N MET A 74 -1.03 8.46 -12.12
CA MET A 74 -1.05 8.56 -10.66
C MET A 74 -0.54 7.31 -9.91
N GLY A 75 -0.61 6.12 -10.53
CA GLY A 75 -0.06 4.88 -9.98
C GLY A 75 1.45 4.91 -9.70
N ILE A 76 2.22 5.83 -10.31
CA ILE A 76 3.65 6.00 -10.01
C ILE A 76 3.92 6.85 -8.76
N GLY A 77 2.89 7.41 -8.12
CA GLY A 77 3.01 8.27 -6.93
C GLY A 77 3.87 7.70 -5.79
N PRO A 78 3.83 6.38 -5.50
CA PRO A 78 4.71 5.78 -4.51
C PRO A 78 6.20 5.92 -4.83
N VAL A 79 6.62 6.04 -6.09
CA VAL A 79 8.04 6.15 -6.47
C VAL A 79 8.71 7.41 -5.88
N PRO A 80 8.26 8.64 -6.18
CA PRO A 80 8.85 9.84 -5.59
C PRO A 80 8.55 9.96 -4.08
N ALA A 81 7.40 9.46 -3.60
CA ALA A 81 7.06 9.50 -2.17
C ALA A 81 8.02 8.62 -1.34
N THR A 82 8.27 7.38 -1.79
CA THR A 82 9.16 6.43 -1.12
C THR A 82 10.59 6.92 -1.10
N LYS A 83 11.12 7.41 -2.23
CA LYS A 83 12.49 7.98 -2.28
C LYS A 83 12.68 9.10 -1.25
N LYS A 84 11.70 10.00 -1.16
CA LYS A 84 11.71 11.13 -0.22
C LYS A 84 11.55 10.68 1.24
N ALA A 85 10.75 9.66 1.52
CA ALA A 85 10.63 9.08 2.86
C ALA A 85 11.95 8.42 3.30
N LEU A 86 12.53 7.57 2.45
CA LEU A 86 13.80 6.90 2.71
C LEU A 86 14.94 7.89 2.97
N GLU A 87 15.04 8.95 2.16
CA GLU A 87 16.02 10.02 2.35
C GLU A 87 15.85 10.71 3.71
N ARG A 88 14.62 11.11 4.08
CA ARG A 88 14.32 11.73 5.40
C ARG A 88 14.60 10.80 6.56
N ALA A 89 14.32 9.52 6.37
CA ALA A 89 14.59 8.46 7.33
C ALA A 89 16.09 8.14 7.46
N GLY A 90 16.92 8.52 6.49
CA GLY A 90 18.31 8.06 6.41
C GLY A 90 18.40 6.54 6.34
N VAL A 91 17.53 5.91 5.54
CA VAL A 91 17.45 4.45 5.33
C VAL A 91 17.61 4.18 3.84
N LYS A 92 18.32 3.11 3.47
CA LYS A 92 18.39 2.67 2.08
C LYS A 92 17.33 1.61 1.80
N ILE A 93 16.96 1.42 0.53
CA ILE A 93 15.93 0.43 0.17
C ILE A 93 16.38 -0.99 0.52
N GLU A 94 17.68 -1.26 0.50
CA GLU A 94 18.25 -2.57 0.87
C GLU A 94 18.16 -2.87 2.37
N ASP A 95 17.89 -1.85 3.19
CA ASP A 95 17.69 -2.00 4.65
C ASP A 95 16.21 -2.28 5.00
N ILE A 96 15.31 -2.35 4.01
CA ILE A 96 13.88 -2.58 4.22
C ILE A 96 13.58 -4.08 4.14
N ASP A 97 13.19 -4.67 5.27
CA ASP A 97 12.85 -6.10 5.34
C ASP A 97 11.46 -6.42 4.74
N LEU A 98 10.51 -5.50 4.87
CA LEU A 98 9.12 -5.68 4.44
C LEU A 98 8.60 -4.41 3.77
N VAL A 99 7.94 -4.59 2.63
CA VAL A 99 7.28 -3.51 1.89
C VAL A 99 5.79 -3.80 1.83
N GLU A 100 5.00 -2.85 2.33
CA GLU A 100 3.56 -2.79 2.09
C GLU A 100 3.31 -1.72 1.03
N LEU A 101 2.96 -2.15 -0.18
CA LEU A 101 2.64 -1.29 -1.30
C LEU A 101 1.24 -1.62 -1.78
N ASN A 102 0.33 -0.64 -1.71
CA ASN A 102 -1.06 -0.86 -2.06
C ASN A 102 -1.25 -1.26 -3.54
N GLU A 103 -1.92 -2.38 -3.76
CA GLU A 103 -2.19 -2.98 -5.08
C GLU A 103 -3.49 -2.43 -5.68
N ALA A 104 -3.51 -1.13 -6.00
CA ALA A 104 -4.71 -0.51 -6.58
C ALA A 104 -5.11 -1.16 -7.92
N PHE A 105 -4.10 -1.45 -8.75
CA PHE A 105 -4.16 -2.08 -10.07
C PHE A 105 -2.95 -3.01 -10.24
#